data_AF-A0A645E197-F1
#
_entry.id   AF-A0A645E197-F1
#
_cell.length_a   1.000
_cell.length_b   1.000
_cell.length_c   1.000
_cell.angle_alpha   90.00
_cell.angle_beta   90.00
_cell.angle_gamma   90.00
#
_symmetry.space_group_name_H-M   'P 1'
#
loop_
_entity.id
_entity.type
_entity.pdbx_description
1 polymer ?
#
loop_
_entity_poly.entity_id
_entity_poly.type
_entity_poly.pdbx_seq_one_letter_code
_entity_poly.pdbx_strand_id
1 'polypeptide(L)'
;MMLIGAYAAANKVYGTGEWTMQGFCTRAKDLTKGAVPVYGGPDVGNWTVPAGTDVNQSVQQSVDACINACDGYFLFDMIHLKKANQWQYVKTGIDTYLNSLKK
;
A
#
# COMPACT_ATOMS: atom_id res chain seq x y z
N MET A 1 -8.64 -13.66 -8.27
CA MET A 1 -7.85 -12.51 -7.77
C MET A 1 -6.85 -13.02 -6.75
N MET A 2 -5.73 -12.31 -6.57
CA MET A 2 -4.74 -12.56 -5.52
C MET A 2 -4.61 -11.30 -4.66
N LEU A 3 -4.75 -11.47 -3.34
CA LEU A 3 -4.51 -10.41 -2.36
C LEU A 3 -3.14 -10.64 -1.75
N ILE A 4 -2.30 -9.60 -1.71
CA ILE A 4 -0.94 -9.70 -1.19
C ILE A 4 -0.67 -8.62 -0.14
N GLY A 5 -0.04 -9.01 0.97
CA GLY A 5 0.44 -8.10 2.00
C GLY A 5 1.91 -7.75 1.76
N ALA A 6 2.21 -6.46 1.58
CA ALA A 6 3.59 -5.98 1.50
C ALA A 6 4.14 -5.72 2.91
N TYR A 7 4.91 -6.67 3.43
CA TYR A 7 5.52 -6.62 4.77
C TYR A 7 6.78 -5.73 4.81
N ALA A 8 6.62 -4.47 4.40
CA ALA A 8 7.67 -3.47 4.44
C ALA A 8 7.57 -2.61 5.72
N ALA A 9 8.69 -2.04 6.17
CA ALA A 9 8.68 -1.03 7.22
C ALA A 9 7.88 0.22 6.77
N ALA A 10 7.31 0.96 7.73
CA ALA A 10 6.45 2.11 7.43
C ALA A 10 7.14 3.16 6.53
N ASN A 11 8.44 3.38 6.68
CA ASN A 11 9.21 4.32 5.85
C ASN A 11 9.70 3.74 4.50
N LYS A 12 9.29 2.52 4.13
CA LYS A 12 9.66 1.84 2.89
C LYS A 12 8.48 1.73 1.94
N VAL A 13 7.85 2.87 1.65
CA VAL A 13 6.68 2.93 0.76
C VAL A 13 7.08 2.71 -0.71
N TYR A 14 7.95 3.59 -1.23
CA TYR A 14 8.42 3.54 -2.62
C TYR A 14 9.78 2.86 -2.75
N GLY A 15 10.05 2.29 -3.93
CA GLY A 15 11.35 1.72 -4.29
C GLY A 15 11.23 0.41 -5.06
N THR A 16 12.37 -0.20 -5.34
CA THR A 16 12.48 -1.47 -6.08
C THR A 16 12.89 -2.61 -5.14
N GLY A 17 12.27 -3.78 -5.31
CA GLY A 17 12.53 -4.97 -4.47
C GLY A 17 11.43 -5.27 -3.45
N GLU A 18 11.49 -6.47 -2.86
CA GLU A 18 10.42 -7.02 -2.01
C GLU A 18 10.32 -6.36 -0.62
N TRP A 19 11.29 -5.50 -0.26
CA TRP A 19 11.33 -4.80 1.03
C TRP A 19 10.76 -3.37 0.98
N THR A 20 10.11 -3.01 -0.12
CA THR A 20 9.29 -1.80 -0.24
C THR A 20 7.87 -2.16 -0.66
N MET A 21 6.89 -1.34 -0.29
CA MET A 21 5.48 -1.62 -0.63
C MET A 21 5.27 -1.64 -2.15
N GLN A 22 5.82 -0.64 -2.84
CA GLN A 22 5.80 -0.57 -4.30
C GLN A 22 6.50 -1.77 -4.95
N GLY A 23 7.72 -2.08 -4.53
CA GLY A 23 8.54 -3.10 -5.16
C GLY A 23 8.00 -4.51 -4.94
N PHE A 24 7.42 -4.78 -3.77
CA PHE A 24 6.70 -6.03 -3.49
C PHE A 24 5.49 -6.20 -4.42
N CYS A 25 4.68 -5.14 -4.56
CA CYS A 25 3.53 -5.12 -5.47
C CYS A 25 3.93 -5.37 -6.93
N THR A 26 4.95 -4.64 -7.42
CA THR A 26 5.46 -4.81 -8.79
C THR A 26 5.99 -6.22 -9.02
N ARG A 27 6.72 -6.80 -8.06
CA ARG A 27 7.27 -8.16 -8.19
C ARG A 27 6.18 -9.21 -8.21
N ALA A 28 5.12 -9.05 -7.42
CA ALA A 28 3.98 -9.95 -7.47
C ALA A 28 3.26 -9.88 -8.82
N LYS A 29 3.04 -8.68 -9.38
CA LYS A 29 2.52 -8.50 -10.74
C LYS A 29 3.39 -9.17 -11.80
N ASP A 30 4.71 -9.04 -11.67
CA ASP A 30 5.64 -9.68 -12.60
C ASP A 30 5.62 -11.20 -12.50
N LEU A 31 5.56 -11.76 -11.29
CA LEU A 31 5.55 -13.20 -11.06
C LEU A 31 4.23 -13.86 -11.49
N THR A 32 3.09 -13.20 -11.31
CA THR A 32 1.80 -13.74 -11.72
C THR A 32 1.58 -13.68 -13.23
N LYS A 33 2.39 -12.90 -13.97
CA LYS A 33 2.34 -12.76 -15.44
C LYS A 33 0.92 -12.53 -15.97
N GLY A 34 0.09 -11.82 -15.20
CA GLY A 34 -1.30 -11.53 -15.55
C GLY A 34 -2.27 -12.71 -15.47
N ALA A 35 -1.86 -13.87 -14.95
CA ALA A 35 -2.74 -15.03 -14.78
C ALA A 35 -3.92 -14.74 -13.84
N VAL A 36 -3.74 -13.80 -12.90
CA VAL A 36 -4.79 -13.29 -12.01
C VAL A 36 -4.60 -11.79 -11.74
N PRO A 37 -5.69 -11.03 -11.51
CA PRO A 37 -5.58 -9.68 -10.96
C PRO A 37 -4.93 -9.71 -9.57
N VAL A 38 -3.98 -8.81 -9.32
CA VAL A 38 -3.24 -8.69 -8.06
C VAL A 38 -3.63 -7.40 -7.36
N TYR A 39 -4.03 -7.49 -6.09
CA TYR A 39 -4.32 -6.35 -5.23
C TYR A 39 -3.36 -6.38 -4.06
N GLY A 40 -2.54 -5.33 -3.92
CA GLY A 40 -1.50 -5.27 -2.91
C GLY A 40 -1.61 -4.06 -2.00
N GLY A 41 -1.04 -4.18 -0.82
CA GLY A 41 -0.86 -3.04 0.07
C GLY A 41 -0.27 -3.43 1.42
N PRO A 42 -0.08 -2.45 2.30
CA PRO A 42 0.64 -2.64 3.55
C PRO A 42 -0.16 -3.37 4.63
N ASP A 43 0.58 -3.95 5.58
CA ASP A 43 0.05 -4.42 6.87
C ASP A 43 0.12 -3.28 7.91
N VAL A 44 -0.81 -2.32 7.79
CA VAL A 44 -0.79 -1.10 8.62
C VAL A 44 -0.97 -1.47 10.08
N GLY A 45 -0.07 -0.98 10.93
CA GLY A 45 -0.11 -1.21 12.38
C GLY A 45 0.69 -2.42 12.87
N ASN A 46 1.15 -3.28 11.96
CA ASN A 46 1.99 -4.44 12.28
C ASN A 46 3.40 -4.37 11.61
N TRP A 47 3.71 -3.26 10.93
CA TRP A 47 5.03 -2.97 10.38
C TRP A 47 6.03 -2.45 11.42
N THR A 48 7.32 -2.52 11.10
CA THR A 48 8.33 -1.74 11.85
C THR A 48 8.15 -0.26 11.57
N VAL A 49 8.21 0.56 12.61
CA VAL A 49 8.17 2.04 12.52
C VAL A 49 9.52 2.61 12.96
N PRO A 50 10.44 2.89 12.01
CA PRO A 50 11.69 3.56 12.33
C PRO A 50 11.47 4.94 12.96
N ALA A 51 12.38 5.37 13.83
CA ALA A 51 12.30 6.67 14.48
C ALA A 51 12.20 7.82 13.44
N GLY A 52 11.32 8.78 13.70
CA GLY A 52 11.06 9.92 12.81
C GLY A 52 10.15 9.61 11.61
N THR A 53 9.61 8.39 11.49
CA THR A 53 8.66 8.06 10.42
C THR A 53 7.31 8.74 10.65
N ASP A 54 6.86 9.53 9.67
CA ASP A 54 5.46 9.95 9.59
C ASP A 54 4.61 8.78 9.08
N VAL A 55 4.01 8.05 10.01
CA VAL A 55 3.18 6.88 9.72
C VAL A 55 1.92 7.29 8.94
N ASN A 56 1.37 8.47 9.19
CA ASN A 56 0.14 8.92 8.52
C ASN A 56 0.41 9.23 7.05
N GLN A 57 1.51 9.92 6.78
CA GLN A 57 2.00 10.13 5.43
C GLN A 57 2.28 8.80 4.73
N SER A 58 2.89 7.85 5.44
CA SER A 58 3.20 6.51 4.90
C SER A 58 1.93 5.74 4.53
N VAL A 59 0.89 5.80 5.37
CA VAL A 59 -0.43 5.21 5.08
C VAL A 59 -1.03 5.82 3.82
N GLN A 60 -1.03 7.15 3.69
CA GLN A 60 -1.56 7.83 2.49
C GLN A 60 -0.77 7.44 1.23
N GLN A 61 0.57 7.51 1.29
CA GLN A 61 1.44 7.18 0.16
C GLN A 61 1.36 5.71 -0.23
N SER A 62 1.07 4.80 0.72
CA SER A 62 0.90 3.38 0.42
C SER A 62 -0.22 3.12 -0.59
N VAL A 63 -1.27 3.95 -0.59
CA VAL A 63 -2.36 3.82 -1.56
C VAL A 63 -1.82 4.07 -2.96
N ASP A 64 -1.15 5.21 -3.16
CA ASP A 64 -0.54 5.57 -4.45
C ASP A 64 0.50 4.55 -4.91
N ALA A 65 1.42 4.16 -4.02
CA ALA A 65 2.49 3.23 -4.35
C ALA A 65 1.96 1.86 -4.79
N CYS A 66 0.98 1.32 -4.05
CA CYS A 66 0.51 -0.04 -4.29
C CYS A 66 -0.53 -0.09 -5.40
N ILE A 67 -1.46 0.86 -5.48
CA ILE A 67 -2.53 0.84 -6.49
C ILE A 67 -1.97 0.98 -7.91
N ASN A 68 -0.88 1.74 -8.09
CA ASN A 68 -0.22 1.92 -9.38
C ASN A 68 0.79 0.80 -9.68
N ALA A 69 1.25 0.06 -8.67
CA ALA A 69 2.15 -1.07 -8.84
C ALA A 69 1.43 -2.42 -9.05
N CYS A 70 0.14 -2.48 -8.73
CA CYS A 70 -0.76 -3.64 -8.84
C CYS A 70 -1.97 -3.35 -9.74
N ASP A 71 -2.91 -4.30 -9.83
CA ASP A 71 -4.23 -4.09 -10.47
C ASP A 71 -5.23 -3.41 -9.53
N GLY A 72 -4.83 -3.19 -8.27
CA GLY A 72 -5.55 -2.40 -7.31
C GLY A 72 -4.91 -2.44 -5.93
N TYR A 73 -5.62 -1.86 -4.95
CA TYR A 73 -5.16 -1.71 -3.58
C TYR A 73 -5.84 -2.72 -2.64
N PHE A 74 -5.07 -3.31 -1.75
CA PHE A 74 -5.55 -4.15 -0.66
C PHE A 74 -5.02 -3.61 0.67
N LEU A 75 -5.89 -3.54 1.68
CA LEU A 75 -5.53 -3.03 3.01
C LEU A 75 -5.87 -4.07 4.07
N PHE A 76 -4.88 -4.38 4.92
CA PHE A 76 -4.99 -5.30 6.04
C PHE A 76 -4.44 -4.65 7.31
N ASP A 77 -5.00 -4.79 8.50
CA ASP A 77 -6.42 -4.97 8.89
C ASP A 77 -6.99 -3.58 9.26
N MET A 78 -8.22 -3.28 8.82
CA MET A 78 -8.93 -2.04 9.14
C MET A 78 -9.07 -1.75 10.64
N ILE A 79 -9.03 -2.77 11.51
CA ILE A 79 -9.06 -2.56 12.97
C ILE A 79 -7.87 -1.73 13.45
N HIS A 80 -6.68 -1.92 12.88
CA HIS A 80 -5.51 -1.10 13.24
C HIS A 80 -5.73 0.37 12.86
N LEU A 81 -6.23 0.63 11.65
CA LEU A 81 -6.57 1.99 11.23
C LEU A 81 -7.62 2.64 12.13
N LYS A 82 -8.66 1.88 12.51
CA LYS A 82 -9.71 2.40 13.38
C LYS A 82 -9.16 2.76 14.76
N LYS A 83 -8.36 1.88 15.35
CA LYS A 83 -7.73 2.12 16.66
C LYS A 83 -6.78 3.33 16.64
N ALA A 84 -6.05 3.52 15.55
CA ALA A 84 -5.12 4.62 15.37
C ALA A 84 -5.78 5.90 14.81
N ASN A 85 -7.09 5.87 14.50
CA ASN A 85 -7.81 6.94 13.81
C ASN A 85 -7.07 7.38 12.53
N GLN A 86 -6.76 6.44 11.63
CA GLN A 86 -5.96 6.67 10.41
C GLN A 86 -6.73 6.48 9.10
N TRP A 87 -8.03 6.14 9.17
CA TRP A 87 -8.85 5.92 7.97
C TRP A 87 -8.86 7.12 7.03
N GLN A 88 -8.85 8.35 7.56
CA GLN A 88 -8.84 9.55 6.73
C GLN A 88 -7.61 9.64 5.82
N TYR A 89 -6.44 9.11 6.21
CA TYR A 89 -5.24 9.15 5.37
C TYR A 89 -5.33 8.17 4.21
N VAL A 90 -5.90 6.98 4.44
CA VAL A 90 -6.24 6.04 3.37
C VAL A 90 -7.26 6.67 2.42
N LYS A 91 -8.32 7.29 2.97
CA LYS A 91 -9.34 7.97 2.18
C LYS A 91 -8.73 9.08 1.30
N THR A 92 -7.86 9.92 1.85
CA THR A 92 -7.14 10.95 1.08
C THR A 92 -6.35 10.33 -0.06
N GLY A 93 -5.62 9.24 0.17
CA GLY A 93 -4.90 8.54 -0.89
C GLY A 93 -5.82 8.01 -2.00
N ILE A 94 -6.96 7.42 -1.63
CA ILE A 94 -7.96 6.92 -2.59
C ILE A 94 -8.56 8.08 -3.39
N ASP A 95 -8.96 9.17 -2.73
CA ASP A 95 -9.53 10.35 -3.38
C ASP A 95 -8.53 10.97 -4.38
N THR A 96 -7.25 11.05 -4.00
CA THR A 96 -6.17 11.52 -4.89
C THR A 96 -6.05 10.62 -6.13
N TYR A 97 -6.02 9.31 -5.95
CA TYR A 97 -5.97 8.36 -7.08
C TYR A 97 -7.18 8.53 -8.01
N LEU A 98 -8.40 8.53 -7.46
CA LEU A 98 -9.62 8.65 -8.26
C LEU A 98 -9.70 9.97 -9.02
N ASN A 99 -9.21 11.07 -8.44
CA ASN A 99 -9.14 12.35 -9.14
C ASN A 99 -8.11 12.34 -10.28
N SER A 100 -7.04 11.54 -10.15
CA SER A 100 -6.04 11.40 -11.21
C SER A 100 -6.60 10.74 -12.48
N LEU A 101 -7.63 9.91 -12.34
CA LEU A 101 -8.29 9.17 -13.44
C LEU A 101 -9.30 10.01 -14.24
N LYS A 102 -9.73 11.17 -13.75
CA LYS A 102 -10.74 12.03 -14.40
C LYS A 102 -10.17 12.92 -15.51
N LYS A 103 -8.94 12.66 -15.94
CA LYS A 103 -8.22 13.46 -16.94
C LYS A 103 -8.58 13.05 -18.35
#